data_AF-A0A5Q4GL28-F1
#
_entry.id   AF-A0A5Q4GL28-F1
#
_cell.length_a   1.000
_cell.length_b   1.000
_cell.length_c   1.000
_cell.angle_alpha   90.00
_cell.angle_beta   90.00
_cell.angle_gamma   90.00
#
_symmetry.space_group_name_H-M   'P 1'
#
loop_
_entity.id
_entity.type
_entity.pdbx_description
1 polymer ?
#
loop_
_entity_poly.entity_id
_entity_poly.type
_entity_poly.pdbx_seq_one_letter_code
_entity_poly.pdbx_strand_id
1 'polypeptide(L)'
;MNENPFPGMNPWLEAHWGDVHTSLTTYARDHLQPLLPHGLRARIEEYVSVEFQDGLEPSSTRFSPDLRVIEHANAVRESMEAATTVVAEVLLVRRFEEPETLRTIQIIDVNAGHRIVTTLEFLSPANKRSKAARRQYRHKQQKMLDGRVNLVEIDLLRAGRWVLAVPMRSVPAEYRKPYRICVVRADHQDLAEMYRVPLRNPLPTIRIPLRPDDADVRLNLQSLIDAAYVNGRYGDDIDYAQPPRPKLTGSDAEWAEGVLRNKGLC
;
A
#
# COMPACT_ATOMS: atom_id res chain seq x y z
N MET A 1 -21.29 -10.64 7.13
CA MET A 1 -22.09 -9.37 7.00
C MET A 1 -21.74 -8.71 5.68
N ASN A 2 -22.70 -8.16 4.93
CA ASN A 2 -22.45 -7.68 3.55
C ASN A 2 -21.99 -6.22 3.43
N GLU A 3 -21.67 -5.54 4.54
CA GLU A 3 -21.29 -4.13 4.54
C GLU A 3 -20.21 -3.87 5.60
N ASN A 4 -19.32 -2.91 5.31
CA ASN A 4 -18.32 -2.44 6.25
C ASN A 4 -19.01 -1.79 7.47
N PRO A 5 -18.78 -2.26 8.71
CA PRO A 5 -19.49 -1.74 9.87
C PRO A 5 -19.06 -0.32 10.28
N PHE A 6 -17.90 0.16 9.80
CA PHE A 6 -17.35 1.47 10.14
C PHE A 6 -17.73 2.52 9.09
N PRO A 7 -17.90 3.80 9.49
CA PRO A 7 -18.27 4.87 8.56
C PRO A 7 -17.21 5.17 7.49
N GLY A 8 -15.97 4.74 7.72
CA GLY A 8 -14.83 4.94 6.85
C GLY A 8 -13.93 3.72 6.83
N MET A 9 -12.63 3.94 7.03
CA MET A 9 -11.67 2.85 7.13
C MET A 9 -12.00 1.91 8.30
N ASN A 10 -12.06 0.61 8.04
CA ASN A 10 -12.21 -0.41 9.08
C ASN A 10 -10.85 -0.72 9.73
N PRO A 11 -10.67 -0.47 11.05
CA PRO A 11 -9.36 -0.63 11.69
C PRO A 11 -8.80 -2.07 11.69
N TRP A 12 -9.65 -3.08 11.48
CA TRP A 12 -9.27 -4.50 11.42
C TRP A 12 -8.67 -4.90 10.07
N LEU A 13 -8.98 -4.17 8.98
CA LEU A 13 -8.49 -4.50 7.63
C LEU A 13 -6.96 -4.39 7.51
N GLU A 14 -6.30 -3.67 8.41
CA GLU A 14 -4.83 -3.56 8.42
C GLU A 14 -4.14 -4.92 8.70
N ALA A 15 -4.81 -5.87 9.37
CA ALA A 15 -4.29 -7.24 9.52
C ALA A 15 -4.31 -8.05 8.22
N HIS A 16 -5.13 -7.64 7.25
CA HIS A 16 -5.31 -8.27 5.95
C HIS A 16 -4.76 -7.39 4.81
N TRP A 17 -3.87 -6.45 5.14
CA TRP A 17 -3.54 -5.34 4.25
C TRP A 17 -2.99 -5.78 2.89
N GLY A 18 -2.29 -6.91 2.78
CA GLY A 18 -1.77 -7.38 1.49
C GLY A 18 -2.85 -7.58 0.43
N ASP A 19 -3.98 -8.18 0.82
CA ASP A 19 -5.12 -8.38 -0.07
C ASP A 19 -5.92 -7.08 -0.26
N VAL A 20 -6.20 -6.36 0.83
CA VAL A 20 -6.90 -5.05 0.78
C VAL A 20 -6.16 -4.07 -0.13
N HIS A 21 -4.84 -3.94 0.02
CA HIS A 21 -4.00 -3.09 -0.80
C HIS A 21 -4.08 -3.44 -2.30
N THR A 22 -4.07 -4.73 -2.62
CA THR A 22 -4.16 -5.21 -4.00
C THR A 22 -5.54 -4.89 -4.60
N SER A 23 -6.60 -5.12 -3.82
CA SER A 23 -7.97 -4.76 -4.20
C SER A 23 -8.13 -3.26 -4.39
N LEU A 24 -7.66 -2.43 -3.45
CA LEU A 24 -7.71 -0.97 -3.55
C LEU A 24 -6.98 -0.44 -4.78
N THR A 25 -5.79 -0.99 -5.08
CA THR A 25 -5.02 -0.61 -6.28
C THR A 25 -5.80 -0.95 -7.55
N THR A 26 -6.39 -2.14 -7.60
CA THR A 26 -7.18 -2.61 -8.75
C THR A 26 -8.43 -1.75 -8.96
N TYR A 27 -9.20 -1.52 -7.89
CA TYR A 27 -10.44 -0.75 -7.94
C TYR A 27 -10.19 0.74 -8.20
N ALA A 28 -9.12 1.32 -7.64
CA ALA A 28 -8.74 2.69 -7.96
C ALA A 28 -8.40 2.85 -9.45
N ARG A 29 -7.65 1.91 -10.03
CA ARG A 29 -7.34 1.92 -11.47
C ARG A 29 -8.62 1.82 -12.29
N ASP A 30 -9.55 0.94 -11.94
CA ASP A 30 -10.83 0.79 -12.64
C ASP A 30 -11.72 2.03 -12.51
N HIS A 31 -11.74 2.64 -11.33
CA HIS A 31 -12.49 3.87 -11.07
C HIS A 31 -11.93 5.05 -11.88
N LEU A 32 -10.61 5.16 -11.98
CA LEU A 32 -9.95 6.26 -12.70
C LEU A 32 -10.05 6.09 -14.21
N GLN A 33 -9.89 4.88 -14.73
CA GLN A 33 -9.76 4.61 -16.16
C GLN A 33 -10.85 5.24 -17.05
N PRO A 34 -12.16 5.19 -16.73
CA PRO A 34 -13.21 5.82 -17.54
C PRO A 34 -13.30 7.34 -17.36
N LEU A 35 -12.67 7.91 -16.32
CA LEU A 35 -12.66 9.34 -16.05
C LEU A 35 -11.50 10.07 -16.74
N LEU A 36 -10.50 9.32 -17.21
CA LEU A 36 -9.30 9.90 -17.82
C LEU A 36 -9.60 10.50 -19.20
N PRO A 37 -9.09 11.71 -19.49
CA PRO A 37 -9.11 12.30 -20.82
C PRO A 37 -8.44 11.40 -21.87
N HIS A 38 -8.77 11.65 -23.15
CA HIS A 38 -8.16 10.92 -24.26
C HIS A 38 -6.63 11.05 -24.24
N GLY A 39 -5.94 9.94 -24.53
CA GLY A 39 -4.49 9.85 -24.49
C GLY A 39 -3.90 9.50 -23.13
N LEU A 40 -4.67 9.59 -22.04
CA LEU A 40 -4.22 9.14 -20.72
C LEU A 40 -4.71 7.71 -20.42
N ARG A 41 -3.84 6.89 -19.83
CA ARG A 41 -4.18 5.52 -19.40
C ARG A 41 -3.66 5.24 -18.00
N ALA A 42 -4.48 4.66 -17.14
CA ALA A 42 -4.03 4.17 -15.83
C ALA A 42 -3.50 2.73 -15.98
N ARG A 43 -2.32 2.46 -15.44
CA ARG A 43 -1.68 1.14 -15.43
C ARG A 43 -1.20 0.80 -14.03
N ILE A 44 -1.29 -0.47 -13.67
CA ILE A 44 -0.75 -0.98 -12.41
C ILE A 44 0.65 -1.49 -12.73
N GLU A 45 1.63 -0.94 -12.05
CA GLU A 45 3.02 -1.37 -12.12
C GLU A 45 3.38 -2.11 -10.83
N GLU A 46 4.13 -3.20 -10.97
CA GLU A 46 4.63 -4.00 -9.86
C GLU A 46 6.13 -3.80 -9.68
N TYR A 47 6.58 -3.78 -8.43
CA TYR A 47 8.00 -3.80 -8.10
C TYR A 47 8.22 -4.51 -6.77
N VAL A 48 9.44 -4.99 -6.56
CA VAL A 48 9.79 -5.80 -5.41
C VAL A 48 10.42 -4.94 -4.32
N SER A 49 9.95 -5.10 -3.06
CA SER A 49 10.60 -4.48 -1.90
C SER A 49 11.91 -5.19 -1.59
N VAL A 50 13.05 -4.55 -1.78
CA VAL A 50 14.34 -5.22 -1.57
C VAL A 50 14.76 -5.04 -0.11
N GLU A 51 14.41 -6.02 0.74
CA GLU A 51 14.94 -6.12 2.09
C GLU A 51 16.17 -7.02 2.08
N PHE A 52 17.35 -6.45 1.87
CA PHE A 52 18.59 -7.18 2.14
C PHE A 52 18.73 -7.40 3.64
N GLN A 53 18.81 -8.66 4.07
CA GLN A 53 19.42 -8.99 5.37
C GLN A 53 20.89 -8.57 5.33
N ASP A 54 21.39 -8.12 6.49
CA ASP A 54 22.64 -7.39 6.69
C ASP A 54 23.83 -7.75 5.76
N GLY A 55 24.47 -6.70 5.22
CA GLY A 55 25.88 -6.76 4.82
C GLY A 55 26.23 -6.73 3.32
N LEU A 56 25.25 -6.74 2.40
CA LEU A 56 25.53 -6.66 0.96
C LEU A 56 25.04 -5.33 0.37
N GLU A 57 25.96 -4.60 -0.27
CA GLU A 57 25.72 -3.35 -0.99
C GLU A 57 24.60 -3.51 -2.04
N PRO A 58 23.76 -2.48 -2.27
CA PRO A 58 22.63 -2.58 -3.19
C PRO A 58 23.10 -2.65 -4.64
N SER A 59 23.07 -3.85 -5.24
CA SER A 59 23.03 -3.94 -6.70
C SER A 59 21.67 -3.40 -7.16
N SER A 60 21.70 -2.35 -7.96
CA SER A 60 20.51 -1.78 -8.59
C SER A 60 20.01 -2.69 -9.71
N THR A 61 19.42 -3.82 -9.37
CA THR A 61 18.74 -4.67 -10.35
C THR A 61 17.24 -4.39 -10.29
N ARG A 62 16.69 -3.98 -11.44
CA ARG A 62 15.25 -4.03 -11.71
C ARG A 62 14.84 -5.49 -11.61
N PHE A 63 14.36 -5.90 -10.45
CA PHE A 63 13.67 -7.18 -10.28
C PHE A 63 12.27 -7.02 -10.89
N SER A 64 12.19 -7.33 -12.19
CA SER A 64 10.96 -7.80 -12.82
C SER A 64 10.90 -9.31 -12.57
N PRO A 65 9.73 -9.91 -12.26
CA PRO A 65 9.61 -11.31 -11.84
C PRO A 65 10.15 -12.37 -12.82
N ASP A 66 10.58 -12.00 -14.02
CA ASP A 66 10.96 -12.93 -15.09
C ASP A 66 12.47 -13.20 -15.25
N LEU A 67 13.36 -12.62 -14.42
CA LEU A 67 14.81 -12.92 -14.51
C LEU A 67 15.41 -13.16 -13.12
N ARG A 68 15.77 -14.43 -12.87
CA ARG A 68 16.46 -14.87 -11.66
C ARG A 68 17.79 -15.52 -12.05
N VAL A 69 18.90 -14.83 -11.77
CA VAL A 69 20.24 -15.42 -11.75
C VAL A 69 20.60 -15.65 -10.29
N ILE A 70 20.86 -16.90 -9.91
CA ILE A 70 21.38 -17.26 -8.58
C ILE A 70 22.63 -18.11 -8.81
N GLU A 71 23.78 -17.61 -8.36
CA GLU A 71 24.94 -18.45 -8.09
C GLU A 71 24.81 -19.00 -6.65
N HIS A 72 24.87 -20.33 -6.52
CA HIS A 72 24.79 -21.05 -5.26
C HIS A 72 26.19 -21.38 -4.71
N ALA A 73 26.34 -21.38 -3.38
CA ALA A 73 26.79 -22.56 -2.63
C ALA A 73 26.71 -22.35 -1.11
N ASN A 74 25.90 -23.17 -0.42
CA ASN A 74 26.26 -23.91 0.79
C ASN A 74 25.01 -24.66 1.29
N ALA A 75 24.92 -25.95 0.95
CA ALA A 75 23.91 -26.87 1.46
C ALA A 75 24.47 -27.60 2.69
N VAL A 76 23.66 -27.76 3.74
CA VAL A 76 23.95 -28.64 4.88
C VAL A 76 23.12 -29.91 4.71
N ARG A 77 23.77 -31.07 4.82
CA ARG A 77 23.13 -32.39 4.80
C ARG A 77 23.02 -32.91 6.23
N GLU A 78 21.82 -33.28 6.65
CA GLU A 78 21.61 -34.11 7.84
C GLU A 78 20.91 -35.41 7.43
N SER A 79 21.39 -36.51 8.00
CA SER A 79 20.87 -37.86 7.77
C SER A 79 19.98 -38.26 8.95
N MET A 80 18.73 -38.66 8.69
CA MET A 80 17.89 -39.34 9.69
C MET A 80 17.83 -40.83 9.37
N GLU A 81 18.14 -41.68 10.35
CA GLU A 81 17.94 -43.12 10.23
C GLU A 81 16.45 -43.48 10.28
N ALA A 82 15.98 -44.23 9.29
CA ALA A 82 14.71 -44.95 9.36
C ALA A 82 14.89 -46.38 8.85
N ALA A 83 14.37 -47.34 9.62
CA ALA A 83 14.33 -48.75 9.27
C ALA A 83 13.44 -48.99 8.03
N THR A 84 13.98 -49.75 7.08
CA THR A 84 13.29 -50.54 6.03
C THR A 84 12.11 -49.88 5.31
N THR A 85 12.31 -48.68 4.76
CA THR A 85 11.58 -48.20 3.58
C THR A 85 12.54 -47.31 2.79
N VAL A 86 12.52 -47.35 1.45
CA VAL A 86 13.27 -46.40 0.63
C VAL A 86 12.60 -45.04 0.78
N VAL A 87 12.93 -44.34 1.87
CA VAL A 87 12.47 -42.97 2.12
C VAL A 87 13.34 -42.06 1.25
N ALA A 88 12.71 -41.21 0.44
CA ALA A 88 13.43 -40.21 -0.33
C ALA A 88 14.26 -39.32 0.62
N GLU A 89 15.55 -39.13 0.35
CA GLU A 89 16.37 -38.14 1.06
C GLU A 89 15.73 -36.75 0.87
N VAL A 90 15.19 -36.17 1.94
CA VAL A 90 14.63 -34.81 1.92
C VAL A 90 15.75 -33.83 2.23
N LEU A 91 16.16 -33.04 1.23
CA LEU A 91 17.05 -31.91 1.45
C LEU A 91 16.24 -30.71 1.95
N LEU A 92 16.43 -30.33 3.21
CA LEU A 92 15.89 -29.09 3.77
C LEU A 92 16.75 -27.90 3.32
N VAL A 93 16.32 -27.24 2.24
CA VAL A 93 16.92 -25.97 1.81
C VAL A 93 16.22 -24.82 2.53
N ARG A 94 16.99 -23.86 3.08
CA ARG A 94 16.41 -22.60 3.58
C ARG A 94 15.68 -21.89 2.44
N ARG A 95 14.36 -21.82 2.53
CA ARG A 95 13.56 -20.93 1.69
C ARG A 95 13.75 -19.50 2.21
N PHE A 96 14.38 -18.65 1.41
CA PHE A 96 14.35 -17.21 1.67
C PHE A 96 12.91 -16.72 1.50
N GLU A 97 12.44 -15.87 2.43
CA GLU A 97 11.16 -15.19 2.25
C GLU A 97 11.22 -14.36 0.97
N GLU A 98 10.22 -14.55 0.11
CA GLU A 98 10.11 -13.74 -1.09
C GLU A 98 9.78 -12.30 -0.70
N PRO A 99 10.52 -11.31 -1.20
CA PRO A 99 10.25 -9.91 -0.92
C PRO A 99 8.82 -9.52 -1.33
N GLU A 100 8.16 -8.68 -0.51
CA GLU A 100 6.79 -8.22 -0.77
C GLU A 100 6.69 -7.47 -2.12
N THR A 101 5.77 -7.90 -2.99
CA THR A 101 5.41 -7.19 -4.23
C THR A 101 4.60 -5.94 -3.90
N LEU A 102 5.15 -4.79 -4.23
CA LEU A 102 4.51 -3.49 -4.11
C LEU A 102 3.86 -3.09 -5.43
N ARG A 103 2.73 -2.39 -5.34
CA ARG A 103 1.93 -1.99 -6.51
C ARG A 103 1.72 -0.49 -6.50
N THR A 104 1.76 0.11 -7.68
CA THR A 104 1.49 1.54 -7.86
C THR A 104 0.68 1.74 -9.13
N ILE A 105 -0.17 2.76 -9.15
CA ILE A 105 -0.90 3.16 -10.35
C ILE A 105 -0.12 4.28 -11.01
N GLN A 106 0.22 4.11 -12.29
CA GLN A 106 0.77 5.16 -13.13
C GLN A 106 -0.26 5.57 -14.16
N ILE A 107 -0.58 6.86 -14.18
CA ILE A 107 -1.32 7.48 -15.27
C ILE A 107 -0.29 7.97 -16.27
N ILE A 108 -0.30 7.38 -17.46
CA ILE A 108 0.66 7.64 -18.54
C ILE A 108 -0.02 8.36 -19.70
N ASP A 109 0.71 9.27 -20.35
CA ASP A 109 0.33 9.85 -21.64
C ASP A 109 0.91 9.00 -22.77
N VAL A 110 0.03 8.30 -23.48
CA VAL A 110 0.41 7.37 -24.56
C VAL A 110 0.74 8.07 -25.86
N ASN A 111 0.33 9.33 -26.01
CA ASN A 111 0.69 10.16 -27.15
C ASN A 111 2.06 10.82 -26.95
N ALA A 112 2.50 10.96 -25.69
CA ALA A 112 3.81 11.48 -25.31
C ALA A 112 4.80 10.36 -24.95
N GLY A 113 4.82 9.27 -25.72
CA GLY A 113 5.81 8.20 -25.54
C GLY A 113 5.71 7.47 -24.19
N HIS A 114 4.49 7.28 -23.68
CA HIS A 114 4.23 6.65 -22.38
C HIS A 114 4.82 7.42 -21.18
N ARG A 115 4.94 8.74 -21.29
CA ARG A 115 5.38 9.59 -20.19
C ARG A 115 4.45 9.45 -18.98
N ILE A 116 5.01 9.23 -17.79
CA ILE A 116 4.24 9.21 -16.54
C ILE A 116 3.80 10.64 -16.22
N VAL A 117 2.49 10.84 -16.09
CA VAL A 117 1.86 12.09 -15.68
C VAL A 117 1.63 12.09 -14.18
N THR A 118 1.16 10.97 -13.62
CA THR A 118 0.83 10.86 -12.20
C THR A 118 1.12 9.47 -11.68
N THR A 119 1.72 9.41 -10.50
CA THR A 119 1.91 8.18 -9.74
C THR A 119 0.99 8.24 -8.53
N LEU A 120 0.24 7.16 -8.29
CA LEU A 120 -0.62 6.99 -7.13
C LEU A 120 -0.21 5.71 -6.40
N GLU A 121 -0.03 5.80 -5.08
CA GLU A 121 0.36 4.67 -4.25
C GLU A 121 -0.47 4.61 -2.97
N PHE A 122 -1.10 3.45 -2.75
CA PHE A 122 -1.54 3.05 -1.42
C PHE A 122 -0.31 2.53 -0.68
N LEU A 123 -0.02 3.06 0.49
CA LEU A 123 1.20 2.67 1.21
C LEU A 123 1.06 1.23 1.74
N SER A 124 2.15 0.47 1.66
CA SER A 124 2.28 -0.86 2.27
C SER A 124 3.08 -0.79 3.58
N PRO A 125 2.85 -1.72 4.54
CA PRO A 125 3.70 -1.87 5.72
C PRO A 125 5.18 -1.98 5.37
N ALA A 126 5.54 -2.67 4.27
CA ALA A 126 6.93 -2.79 3.81
C ALA A 126 7.61 -1.44 3.62
N ASN A 127 6.93 -0.43 3.05
CA ASN A 127 7.49 0.92 2.87
C ASN A 127 7.90 1.57 4.22
N LYS A 128 7.29 1.15 5.34
CA LYS A 128 7.35 1.84 6.64
C LYS A 128 8.19 1.14 7.70
N ARG A 129 8.42 -0.18 7.58
CA ARG A 129 9.05 -1.05 8.60
C ARG A 129 10.52 -0.73 8.85
N SER A 130 11.40 -0.95 7.89
CA SER A 130 12.86 -0.86 8.07
C SER A 130 13.44 0.49 7.65
N LYS A 131 14.61 0.87 8.16
CA LYS A 131 15.31 2.10 7.72
C LYS A 131 15.67 2.02 6.23
N ALA A 132 16.03 0.84 5.76
CA ALA A 132 16.35 0.57 4.35
C ALA A 132 15.12 0.76 3.46
N ALA A 133 13.99 0.12 3.78
CA ALA A 133 12.75 0.28 3.01
C ALA A 133 12.29 1.75 2.95
N ARG A 134 12.38 2.48 4.08
CA ARG A 134 12.08 3.92 4.11
C ARG A 134 13.02 4.76 3.24
N ARG A 135 14.29 4.37 3.09
CA ARG A 135 15.23 5.06 2.18
C ARG A 135 14.88 4.76 0.72
N GLN A 136 14.58 3.49 0.41
CA GLN A 136 14.19 3.07 -0.94
C GLN A 136 12.91 3.80 -1.37
N TYR A 137 11.92 3.87 -0.48
CA TYR A 137 10.68 4.59 -0.75
C TYR A 137 10.93 6.09 -0.99
N ARG A 138 11.75 6.75 -0.16
CA ARG A 138 12.17 8.14 -0.39
C ARG A 138 12.90 8.36 -1.71
N HIS A 139 13.73 7.41 -2.12
CA HIS A 139 14.38 7.46 -3.43
C HIS A 139 13.37 7.38 -4.58
N LYS A 140 12.34 6.53 -4.45
CA LYS A 140 11.23 6.45 -5.41
C LYS A 140 10.47 7.78 -5.48
N GLN A 141 10.12 8.36 -4.33
CA GLN A 141 9.47 9.68 -4.27
C GLN A 141 10.32 10.73 -4.99
N GLN A 142 11.60 10.84 -4.66
CA GLN A 142 12.50 11.83 -5.27
C GLN A 142 12.59 11.67 -6.79
N LYS A 143 12.68 10.45 -7.30
CA LYS A 143 12.67 10.19 -8.75
C LYS A 143 11.39 10.70 -9.43
N MET A 144 10.23 10.54 -8.81
CA MET A 144 8.96 11.02 -9.37
C MET A 144 8.91 12.56 -9.34
N LEU A 145 9.33 13.17 -8.24
CA LEU A 145 9.39 14.62 -8.09
C LEU A 145 10.38 15.23 -9.09
N ASP A 146 11.62 14.74 -9.16
CA ASP A 146 12.63 15.21 -10.13
C ASP A 146 12.15 15.08 -11.58
N GLY A 147 11.37 14.03 -11.88
CA GLY A 147 10.75 13.79 -13.19
C GLY A 147 9.55 14.69 -13.52
N ARG A 148 9.17 15.60 -12.61
CA ARG A 148 7.93 16.40 -12.70
C ARG A 148 6.69 15.54 -12.94
N VAL A 149 6.55 14.51 -12.12
CA VAL A 149 5.37 13.63 -12.06
C VAL A 149 4.53 14.04 -10.85
N ASN A 150 3.20 14.10 -10.99
CA ASN A 150 2.35 14.28 -9.83
C ASN A 150 2.47 13.06 -8.91
N LEU A 151 2.65 13.26 -7.61
CA LEU A 151 2.79 12.20 -6.62
C LEU A 151 1.59 12.19 -5.67
N VAL A 152 0.81 11.11 -5.69
CA VAL A 152 -0.34 10.89 -4.81
C VAL A 152 -0.04 9.72 -3.87
N GLU A 153 0.00 9.99 -2.57
CA GLU A 153 0.30 8.99 -1.54
C GLU A 153 -0.88 8.84 -0.59
N ILE A 154 -1.37 7.62 -0.43
CA ILE A 154 -2.54 7.29 0.39
C ILE A 154 -2.11 6.33 1.51
N ASP A 155 -1.94 6.87 2.72
CA ASP A 155 -1.57 6.13 3.94
C ASP A 155 -2.82 5.79 4.76
N LEU A 156 -3.39 4.61 4.53
CA LEU A 156 -4.48 4.06 5.33
C LEU A 156 -3.97 3.08 6.41
N LEU A 157 -2.68 3.15 6.75
CA LEU A 157 -2.05 2.32 7.77
C LEU A 157 -1.77 3.11 9.05
N ARG A 158 -2.19 2.56 10.19
CA ARG A 158 -1.88 3.14 11.50
C ARG A 158 -0.49 2.75 11.98
N ALA A 159 -0.02 1.57 11.58
CA ALA A 159 1.32 1.07 11.91
C ALA A 159 2.41 1.74 11.05
N GLY A 160 3.65 1.58 11.51
CA GLY A 160 4.83 2.04 10.81
C GLY A 160 5.17 3.53 11.01
N ARG A 161 6.30 3.94 10.43
CA ARG A 161 6.80 5.31 10.54
C ARG A 161 6.22 6.21 9.44
N TRP A 162 6.34 7.52 9.63
CA TRP A 162 6.04 8.51 8.61
C TRP A 162 6.99 8.35 7.41
N VAL A 163 6.42 8.28 6.21
CA VAL A 163 7.17 8.13 4.96
C VAL A 163 6.69 9.02 3.82
N LEU A 164 5.67 9.86 4.03
CA LEU A 164 5.17 10.78 2.99
C LEU A 164 6.24 11.79 2.57
N ALA A 165 6.11 12.29 1.34
CA ALA A 165 7.04 13.25 0.75
C ALA A 165 7.18 14.53 1.59
N VAL A 166 6.07 14.97 2.21
CA VAL A 166 6.09 16.10 3.15
C VAL A 166 6.66 15.67 4.49
N PRO A 167 7.65 16.38 5.05
CA PRO A 167 8.15 16.08 6.40
C PRO A 167 7.07 16.24 7.47
N MET A 168 6.94 15.25 8.36
CA MET A 168 5.94 15.26 9.46
C MET A 168 5.92 16.56 10.27
N ARG A 169 7.10 17.17 10.50
CA ARG A 169 7.24 18.41 11.28
C ARG A 169 6.53 19.61 10.63
N SER A 170 6.35 19.59 9.31
CA SER A 170 5.69 20.64 8.53
C SER A 170 4.18 20.47 8.48
N VAL A 171 3.64 19.33 8.94
CA VAL A 171 2.21 19.01 8.89
C VAL A 171 1.59 19.27 10.26
N PRO A 172 0.46 20.00 10.40
CA PRO A 172 -0.24 20.17 11.67
C PRO A 172 -0.71 18.83 12.28
N ALA A 173 -0.82 18.77 13.61
CA ALA A 173 -1.04 17.50 14.33
C ALA A 173 -2.34 16.79 13.92
N GLU A 174 -3.39 17.54 13.61
CA GLU A 174 -4.71 17.08 13.20
C GLU A 174 -4.76 16.43 11.80
N TYR A 175 -3.72 16.60 10.99
CA TYR A 175 -3.53 15.94 9.69
C TYR A 175 -2.59 14.72 9.77
N ARG A 176 -1.95 14.47 10.93
CA ARG A 176 -0.95 13.39 11.06
C ARG A 176 -1.56 12.01 11.35
N LYS A 177 -2.81 11.96 11.80
CA LYS A 177 -3.42 10.74 12.35
C LYS A 177 -4.91 10.62 12.00
N PRO A 178 -5.44 9.38 12.03
CA PRO A 178 -4.68 8.12 11.96
C PRO A 178 -4.21 7.82 10.53
N TYR A 179 -4.95 8.30 9.53
CA TYR A 179 -4.71 8.10 8.11
C TYR A 179 -4.37 9.43 7.45
N ARG A 180 -3.71 9.37 6.30
CA ARG A 180 -3.07 10.53 5.68
C ARG A 180 -3.13 10.39 4.18
N ILE A 181 -3.39 11.49 3.48
CA ILE A 181 -3.23 11.54 2.03
C ILE A 181 -2.43 12.79 1.70
N CYS A 182 -1.42 12.61 0.86
CA CYS A 182 -0.54 13.68 0.40
C CYS A 182 -0.56 13.70 -1.13
N VAL A 183 -0.73 14.89 -1.70
CA VAL A 183 -0.62 15.12 -3.15
C VAL A 183 0.42 16.21 -3.39
N VAL A 184 1.47 15.88 -4.15
CA VAL A 184 2.44 16.85 -4.66
C VAL A 184 2.21 16.98 -6.16
N ARG A 185 1.94 18.19 -6.63
CA ARG A 185 1.68 18.44 -8.06
C ARG A 185 2.99 18.69 -8.80
N ALA A 186 3.04 18.25 -10.06
CA ALA A 186 4.19 18.39 -10.94
C ALA A 186 4.55 19.85 -11.24
N ASP A 187 3.57 20.74 -11.23
CA ASP A 187 3.68 22.17 -11.52
C ASP A 187 3.95 23.02 -10.27
N HIS A 188 3.75 22.48 -9.06
CA HIS A 188 3.96 23.14 -7.76
C HIS A 188 4.63 22.20 -6.75
N GLN A 189 5.88 21.81 -7.02
CA GLN A 189 6.58 20.78 -6.23
C GLN A 189 7.04 21.23 -4.84
N ASP A 190 7.07 22.52 -4.60
CA ASP A 190 7.37 23.14 -3.30
C ASP A 190 6.18 23.06 -2.33
N LEU A 191 4.99 22.74 -2.84
CA LEU A 191 3.75 22.64 -2.08
C LEU A 191 3.19 21.21 -2.11
N ALA A 192 2.43 20.88 -1.06
CA ALA A 192 1.72 19.63 -0.98
C ALA A 192 0.31 19.83 -0.42
N GLU A 193 -0.66 19.16 -1.02
CA GLU A 193 -2.03 19.09 -0.51
C GLU A 193 -2.12 17.95 0.50
N MET A 194 -2.46 18.27 1.75
CA MET A 194 -2.72 17.28 2.79
C MET A 194 -4.23 17.15 2.98
N TYR A 195 -4.78 15.95 2.77
CA TYR A 195 -6.18 15.67 3.09
C TYR A 195 -6.27 15.06 4.50
N ARG A 196 -7.18 15.59 5.31
CA ARG A 196 -7.46 15.06 6.64
C ARG A 196 -8.30 13.79 6.52
N VAL A 197 -7.86 12.70 7.14
CA VAL A 197 -8.57 11.41 7.12
C VAL A 197 -8.72 10.88 8.55
N PRO A 198 -9.74 11.36 9.29
CA PRO A 198 -9.99 10.93 10.67
C PRO A 198 -10.54 9.50 10.72
N LEU A 199 -10.32 8.81 11.85
CA LEU A 199 -10.80 7.43 12.05
C LEU A 199 -12.31 7.27 11.89
N ARG A 200 -13.05 8.26 12.39
CA ARG A 200 -14.50 8.16 12.66
C ARG A 200 -15.37 8.74 11.54
N ASN A 201 -14.75 9.15 10.43
CA ASN A 201 -15.41 9.81 9.32
C ASN A 201 -15.27 8.96 8.06
N PRO A 202 -16.20 9.13 7.09
CA PRO A 202 -16.01 8.57 5.76
C PRO A 202 -14.68 9.01 5.14
N LEU A 203 -14.07 8.11 4.37
CA LEU A 203 -12.90 8.41 3.57
C LEU A 203 -13.26 9.47 2.52
N PRO A 204 -12.38 10.48 2.30
CA PRO A 204 -12.69 11.57 1.40
C PRO A 204 -12.68 11.11 -0.06
N THR A 205 -13.43 11.82 -0.90
CA THR A 205 -13.13 11.87 -2.33
C THR A 205 -11.97 12.84 -2.55
N ILE A 206 -10.90 12.37 -3.19
CA ILE A 206 -9.69 13.18 -3.45
C ILE A 206 -9.55 13.52 -4.92
N ARG A 207 -8.83 14.60 -5.20
CA ARG A 207 -8.49 15.01 -6.57
C ARG A 207 -7.19 14.34 -7.01
N ILE A 208 -7.22 13.76 -8.20
CA ILE A 208 -6.04 13.17 -8.84
C ILE A 208 -5.61 14.13 -9.95
N PRO A 209 -4.49 14.85 -9.77
CA PRO A 209 -3.97 15.77 -10.78
C PRO A 209 -3.55 15.03 -12.04
N LEU A 210 -3.63 15.68 -13.20
CA LEU A 210 -3.26 15.13 -14.51
C LEU A 210 -2.24 16.07 -15.21
N ARG A 211 -2.38 16.30 -16.52
CA ARG A 211 -1.59 17.31 -17.25
C ARG A 211 -2.03 18.72 -16.84
N PRO A 212 -1.20 19.76 -17.04
CA PRO A 212 -1.54 21.13 -16.64
C PRO A 212 -2.88 21.65 -17.17
N ASP A 213 -3.25 21.26 -18.39
CA ASP A 213 -4.50 21.71 -19.04
C ASP A 213 -5.70 20.76 -18.81
N ASP A 214 -5.49 19.61 -18.17
CA ASP A 214 -6.56 18.69 -17.84
C ASP A 214 -7.13 19.00 -16.46
N ALA A 215 -8.45 18.92 -16.32
CA ALA A 215 -9.09 18.99 -15.01
C ALA A 215 -8.74 17.74 -14.18
N ASP A 216 -8.52 17.91 -12.88
CA ASP A 216 -8.35 16.80 -11.94
C ASP A 216 -9.55 15.83 -12.00
N VAL A 217 -9.27 14.53 -11.97
CA VAL A 217 -10.32 13.50 -11.81
C VAL A 217 -10.54 13.18 -10.34
N ARG A 218 -11.74 12.73 -9.98
CA ARG A 218 -12.13 12.46 -8.60
C ARG A 218 -12.06 10.97 -8.26
N LEU A 219 -11.32 10.63 -7.20
CA LEU A 219 -11.24 9.27 -6.68
C LEU A 219 -12.02 9.17 -5.36
N ASN A 220 -13.11 8.41 -5.35
CA ASN A 220 -13.93 8.19 -4.16
C ASN A 220 -13.35 7.03 -3.33
N LEU A 221 -12.55 7.32 -2.31
CA LEU A 221 -11.89 6.28 -1.52
C LEU A 221 -12.86 5.46 -0.68
N GLN A 222 -14.00 6.02 -0.28
CA GLN A 222 -15.01 5.30 0.50
C GLN A 222 -15.59 4.13 -0.29
N SER A 223 -15.98 4.37 -1.55
CA SER A 223 -16.53 3.28 -2.38
C SER A 223 -15.51 2.18 -2.65
N LEU A 224 -14.21 2.50 -2.72
CA LEU A 224 -13.17 1.50 -2.95
C LEU A 224 -12.97 0.60 -1.72
N ILE A 225 -12.92 1.18 -0.52
CA ILE A 225 -12.71 0.38 0.71
C ILE A 225 -13.94 -0.47 1.01
N ASP A 226 -15.14 0.04 0.77
CA ASP A 226 -16.38 -0.71 0.97
C ASP A 226 -16.48 -1.86 -0.03
N ALA A 227 -16.14 -1.63 -1.31
CA ALA A 227 -16.06 -2.69 -2.30
C ALA A 227 -15.00 -3.75 -1.93
N ALA A 228 -13.83 -3.34 -1.44
CA ALA A 228 -12.78 -4.26 -0.97
C ALA A 228 -13.27 -5.09 0.23
N TYR A 229 -13.97 -4.47 1.18
CA TYR A 229 -14.56 -5.14 2.32
C TYR A 229 -15.53 -6.25 1.89
N VAL A 230 -16.46 -5.91 0.98
CA VAL A 230 -17.51 -6.82 0.52
C VAL A 230 -16.96 -7.93 -0.36
N ASN A 231 -16.17 -7.59 -1.38
CA ASN A 231 -15.65 -8.57 -2.34
C ASN A 231 -14.61 -9.50 -1.71
N GLY A 232 -13.86 -9.02 -0.72
CA GLY A 232 -12.94 -9.84 0.07
C GLY A 232 -13.63 -10.68 1.15
N ARG A 233 -14.96 -10.56 1.31
CA ARG A 233 -15.76 -11.27 2.33
C ARG A 233 -15.24 -11.10 3.76
N TYR A 234 -14.65 -9.95 4.05
CA TYR A 234 -14.04 -9.68 5.36
C TYR A 234 -15.04 -9.69 6.52
N GLY A 235 -16.33 -9.49 6.24
CA GLY A 235 -17.39 -9.65 7.24
C GLY A 235 -17.66 -11.08 7.69
N ASP A 236 -17.05 -12.07 7.05
CA ASP A 236 -17.10 -13.48 7.43
C ASP A 236 -15.77 -13.93 8.09
N ASP A 237 -14.65 -13.32 7.70
CA ASP A 237 -13.30 -13.69 8.16
C ASP A 237 -12.81 -12.93 9.41
N ILE A 238 -13.27 -11.68 9.61
CA ILE A 238 -12.81 -10.86 10.72
C ILE A 238 -13.53 -11.25 12.01
N ASP A 239 -12.77 -11.75 12.98
CA ASP A 239 -13.20 -11.87 14.37
C ASP A 239 -13.13 -10.51 15.09
N TYR A 240 -14.27 -9.83 15.18
CA TYR A 240 -14.38 -8.53 15.87
C TYR A 240 -14.27 -8.62 17.40
N ALA A 241 -14.28 -9.82 18.00
CA ALA A 241 -14.01 -9.98 19.43
C ALA A 241 -12.51 -9.78 19.75
N GLN A 242 -11.63 -9.94 18.76
CA GLN A 242 -10.21 -9.63 18.89
C GLN A 242 -9.94 -8.15 18.61
N PRO A 243 -9.01 -7.51 19.32
CA PRO A 243 -8.63 -6.13 19.02
C PRO A 243 -7.98 -6.03 17.63
N PRO A 244 -8.17 -4.90 16.91
CA PRO A 244 -7.50 -4.71 15.64
C PRO A 244 -5.99 -4.62 15.83
N ARG A 245 -5.22 -4.83 14.76
CA ARG A 245 -3.76 -4.67 14.78
C ARG A 245 -3.37 -3.51 13.86
N PRO A 246 -2.76 -2.43 14.39
CA PRO A 246 -2.43 -2.16 15.79
C PRO A 246 -3.67 -1.92 16.68
N LYS A 247 -3.54 -2.14 18.00
CA LYS A 247 -4.67 -1.97 18.94
C LYS A 247 -5.13 -0.50 19.01
N LEU A 248 -6.44 -0.27 18.98
CA LEU A 248 -7.04 1.04 19.29
C LEU A 248 -6.95 1.31 20.80
N THR A 249 -6.79 2.58 21.20
CA THR A 249 -6.63 2.96 22.61
C THR A 249 -7.52 4.15 22.98
N GLY A 250 -7.85 4.26 24.28
CA GLY A 250 -8.66 5.34 24.83
C GLY A 250 -10.00 5.50 24.10
N SER A 251 -10.38 6.75 23.81
CA SER A 251 -11.67 7.07 23.19
C SER A 251 -11.90 6.45 21.80
N ASP A 252 -10.84 6.08 21.07
CA ASP A 252 -11.00 5.40 19.78
C ASP A 252 -11.39 3.94 19.94
N ALA A 253 -10.96 3.28 21.03
CA ALA A 253 -11.36 1.91 21.34
C ALA A 253 -12.83 1.86 21.81
N GLU A 254 -13.22 2.76 22.72
CA GLU A 254 -14.59 2.89 23.22
C GLU A 254 -15.57 3.18 22.08
N TRP A 255 -15.19 4.08 21.16
CA TRP A 255 -15.98 4.37 19.97
C TRP A 255 -16.15 3.14 19.06
N ALA A 256 -15.06 2.42 18.78
CA ALA A 256 -15.11 1.26 17.90
C ALA A 256 -15.98 0.13 18.49
N GLU A 257 -15.89 -0.11 19.80
CA GLU A 257 -16.75 -1.07 20.51
C GLU A 257 -18.22 -0.67 20.41
N GLY A 258 -18.54 0.62 20.58
CA GLY A 258 -19.89 1.14 20.39
C GLY A 258 -20.44 0.92 18.98
N VAL A 259 -19.62 1.12 17.94
CA VAL A 259 -19.98 0.83 16.54
C VAL A 259 -20.29 -0.65 16.35
N LEU A 260 -19.43 -1.54 16.85
CA LEU A 260 -19.61 -2.98 16.71
C LEU A 260 -20.84 -3.49 17.46
N ARG A 261 -21.07 -3.01 18.69
CA ARG A 261 -22.24 -3.37 19.50
C ARG A 261 -23.55 -2.97 18.82
N ASN A 262 -23.60 -1.76 18.26
CA ASN A 262 -24.77 -1.28 17.51
C ASN A 262 -25.05 -2.11 16.24
N LYS A 263 -24.05 -2.81 15.72
CA LYS A 263 -24.15 -3.72 14.57
C LYS A 263 -24.32 -5.18 14.97
N GLY A 264 -24.37 -5.50 16.28
CA GLY A 264 -24.47 -6.87 16.79
C GLY A 264 -23.23 -7.72 16.53
N LEU A 265 -22.05 -7.11 16.44
CA LEU A 265 -20.78 -7.77 16.14
C LEU A 265 -19.89 -8.04 17.37
N CYS A 266 -20.29 -7.52 18.53
CA CYS A 266 -19.67 -7.76 19.83
C CYS A 266 -20.69 -7.61 20.97
#